data_AF-A0A1W0W0V7-F1
#
_entry.id   AF-A0A1W0W0V7-F1
#
_cell.length_a   1.000
_cell.length_b   1.000
_cell.length_c   1.000
_cell.angle_alpha   90.00
_cell.angle_beta   90.00
_cell.angle_gamma   90.00
#
_symmetry.space_group_name_H-M   'P 1'
#
loop_
_entity.id
_entity.type
_entity.pdbx_description
1 polymer ?
#
loop_
_entity_poly.entity_id
_entity_poly.type
_entity_poly.pdbx_seq_one_letter_code
_entity_poly.pdbx_strand_id
1 'polypeptide(L)' 'MILSRKLGDFLVYNFMKLWDGERLSQINNLSTSLRIEFLADVLTSHANECFDSIPEDLQCTIKELGRM' A
#
# COMPACT_ATOMS: atom_id res chain seq x y z
N MET A 1 -11.29 18.98 -2.86
CA MET A 1 -9.96 19.02 -3.52
C MET A 1 -9.14 17.82 -3.06
N ILE A 2 -9.46 16.61 -3.52
CA ILE A 2 -8.82 15.34 -3.09
C ILE A 2 -8.53 14.49 -4.34
N LEU A 3 -7.85 15.04 -5.34
CA LEU A 3 -7.56 14.27 -6.57
C LEU A 3 -6.14 14.46 -7.12
N SER A 4 -5.27 15.21 -6.42
CA SER A 4 -3.89 15.40 -6.85
C SER A 4 -2.85 15.17 -5.74
N ARG A 5 -3.05 14.17 -4.85
CA ARG A 5 -1.87 13.58 -4.19
C ARG A 5 -1.05 12.94 -5.31
N LYS A 6 0.03 13.64 -5.66
CA LYS A 6 0.83 13.38 -6.87
C LYS A 6 1.41 11.99 -6.74
N LEU A 7 1.50 11.25 -7.85
CA LEU A 7 2.17 9.95 -7.96
C LEU A 7 3.47 9.85 -7.13
N GLY A 8 4.20 10.97 -6.99
CA GLY A 8 5.38 11.11 -6.15
C GLY A 8 5.23 10.64 -4.71
N ASP A 9 4.09 10.90 -4.04
CA ASP A 9 3.91 10.51 -2.63
C ASP A 9 3.95 8.98 -2.48
N PHE A 10 3.29 8.27 -3.40
CA PHE A 10 3.27 6.81 -3.40
C PHE A 10 4.62 6.22 -3.82
N LEU A 11 5.34 6.87 -4.74
CA LEU A 11 6.70 6.47 -5.13
C LEU A 11 7.68 6.60 -3.96
N VAL A 12 7.59 7.68 -3.17
CA VAL A 12 8.43 7.87 -1.97
C VAL A 12 8.14 6.78 -0.93
N TYR A 13 6.86 6.49 -0.69
CA TYR A 13 6.47 5.41 0.21
C TYR A 13 7.06 4.06 -0.24
N ASN A 14 6.87 3.71 -1.51
CA ASN A 14 7.39 2.47 -2.08
C ASN A 14 8.92 2.41 -2.02
N PHE A 15 9.60 3.51 -2.33
CA PHE A 15 11.05 3.63 -2.19
C PHE A 15 11.49 3.32 -0.75
N MET A 16 10.88 3.97 0.25
CA MET A 16 11.24 3.76 1.65
C MET A 16 10.95 2.35 2.14
N LYS A 17 9.90 1.71 1.63
CA LYS A 17 9.51 0.33 1.96
C LYS A 17 10.48 -0.70 1.37
N LEU A 18 10.96 -0.48 0.14
CA LEU A 18 11.77 -1.43 -0.62
C LEU A 18 13.29 -1.21 -0.47
N TRP A 19 13.69 -0.07 0.07
CA TRP A 19 15.10 0.26 0.29
C TRP A 19 15.66 -0.50 1.49
N ASP A 20 16.66 -1.35 1.26
CA ASP A 20 17.31 -2.15 2.31
C ASP A 20 18.53 -1.48 2.95
N GLY A 21 18.93 -0.29 2.47
CA GLY A 21 20.15 0.40 2.90
C GLY A 21 21.21 0.49 1.80
N GLU A 22 21.24 -0.47 0.88
CA GLU A 22 22.27 -0.62 -0.15
C GLU A 22 21.70 -0.64 -1.56
N ARG A 23 20.54 -1.24 -1.74
CA ARG A 23 19.89 -1.45 -3.04
C ARG A 23 18.41 -1.13 -2.95
N LEU A 24 17.93 -0.65 -4.09
CA LEU A 24 16.51 -0.45 -4.34
C LEU A 24 16.05 -1.51 -5.33
N SER A 25 15.14 -2.37 -4.90
CA SER A 25 14.47 -3.30 -5.81
C SER A 25 13.62 -2.53 -6.83
N GLN A 26 13.25 -3.18 -7.92
CA GLN A 26 12.50 -2.52 -9.00
C GLN A 26 11.14 -2.02 -8.49
N ILE A 27 10.94 -0.70 -8.55
CA ILE A 27 9.70 -0.06 -8.12
C ILE A 27 8.68 -0.07 -9.27
N ASN A 28 7.44 -0.45 -8.95
CA ASN A 28 6.31 -0.32 -9.87
C ASN A 28 5.98 1.17 -10.08
N ASN A 29 5.88 1.64 -11.33
CA ASN A 29 5.57 3.04 -11.64
C ASN A 29 4.09 3.27 -12.02
N LEU A 30 3.26 2.22 -12.02
CA LEU A 30 1.85 2.31 -12.33
C LEU A 30 1.10 2.93 -11.14
N SER A 31 0.54 4.12 -11.35
CA SER A 31 -0.16 4.86 -10.28
C SER A 31 -1.26 4.05 -9.59
N THR A 32 -1.97 3.20 -10.32
CA THR A 32 -3.06 2.40 -9.75
C THR A 32 -2.51 1.32 -8.82
N SER A 33 -1.48 0.60 -9.26
CA SER A 33 -0.83 -0.43 -8.44
C SER A 33 -0.22 0.15 -7.17
N LEU A 34 0.50 1.27 -7.28
CA LEU A 34 1.09 1.96 -6.13
C LEU A 34 0.05 2.38 -5.07
N ARG A 35 -1.15 2.78 -5.52
CA ARG A 35 -2.26 3.13 -4.62
C ARG A 35 -2.87 1.90 -3.96
N ILE A 36 -3.02 0.81 -4.72
CA ILE A 36 -3.55 -0.46 -4.23
C ILE A 36 -2.62 -1.04 -3.17
N GLU A 37 -1.32 -1.08 -3.44
CA GLU A 37 -0.32 -1.59 -2.50
C GLU A 37 -0.32 -0.77 -1.20
N PHE A 38 -0.25 0.56 -1.32
CA PHE A 38 -0.34 1.45 -0.16
C PHE A 38 -1.62 1.22 0.66
N LEU A 39 -2.76 1.05 -0.02
CA LEU A 39 -4.04 0.80 0.65
C LEU A 39 -4.02 -0.56 1.37
N ALA A 40 -3.48 -1.61 0.74
CA ALA A 40 -3.35 -2.93 1.34
C ALA A 40 -2.46 -2.87 2.60
N ASP A 41 -1.33 -2.16 2.54
CA ASP A 41 -0.44 -1.98 3.69
C ASP A 41 -1.13 -1.25 4.85
N VAL A 42 -1.89 -0.19 4.57
CA VAL A 42 -2.65 0.54 5.60
C VAL A 42 -3.72 -0.34 6.23
N LEU A 43 -4.48 -1.08 5.42
CA LEU A 43 -5.58 -1.90 5.93
C LEU A 43 -5.09 -3.11 6.72
N THR A 44 -3.94 -3.67 6.37
CA THR A 44 -3.35 -4.85 7.04
C THR A 44 -2.44 -4.49 8.22
N SER A 45 -2.12 -3.21 8.41
CA SER A 45 -1.30 -2.77 9.53
C SER A 45 -2.00 -2.99 10.87
N HIS A 46 -1.31 -3.56 11.86
CA HIS A 46 -1.82 -3.63 13.23
C HIS A 46 -1.96 -2.26 13.91
N ALA A 47 -1.38 -1.20 13.33
CA ALA A 47 -1.61 0.17 13.78
C ALA A 47 -2.94 0.75 13.25
N ASN A 48 -3.63 0.04 12.34
CA ASN A 48 -4.97 0.40 11.92
C ASN A 48 -5.95 0.08 13.07
N GLU A 49 -6.50 1.13 13.70
CA GLU A 49 -7.48 0.99 14.79
C GLU A 49 -8.71 0.18 14.38
N CYS A 50 -9.03 0.16 13.07
CA CYS A 50 -10.14 -0.61 12.54
C CYS A 50 -9.77 -2.05 12.16
N PHE A 51 -8.53 -2.52 12.36
CA PHE A 51 -8.03 -3.82 11.88
C PHE A 51 -8.98 -4.98 12.24
N ASP A 52 -9.38 -5.07 13.52
CA ASP A 52 -10.29 -6.13 14.01
C ASP A 52 -11.76 -5.87 13.68
N SER A 53 -12.09 -4.67 13.21
CA SER A 53 -13.45 -4.24 12.84
C SER A 53 -13.75 -4.42 11.35
N ILE A 54 -12.77 -4.83 10.54
CA ILE A 54 -12.98 -5.08 9.12
C ILE A 54 -13.81 -6.37 8.96
N PRO A 55 -14.96 -6.33 8.26
CA PRO A 55 -15.75 -7.51 7.94
C PRO A 55 -14.92 -8.62 7.27
N GLU A 56 -15.21 -9.87 7.62
CA GLU A 56 -14.41 -11.05 7.20
C GLU A 56 -14.36 -11.23 5.67
N ASP A 57 -15.43 -10.86 4.97
CA ASP A 57 -15.51 -10.82 3.51
C ASP A 57 -14.51 -9.81 2.91
N LEU A 58 -14.40 -8.63 3.52
CA LEU A 58 -13.43 -7.61 3.12
C LEU A 58 -12.00 -7.99 3.51
N GLN A 59 -11.79 -8.71 4.62
CA GLN A 59 -10.46 -9.21 4.98
C GLN A 59 -9.89 -10.16 3.91
N CYS A 60 -10.74 -11.00 3.29
CA CYS A 60 -10.34 -11.85 2.17
C CYS A 60 -9.86 -11.01 0.98
N THR A 61 -10.63 -9.99 0.59
CA THR A 61 -10.26 -9.09 -0.51
C THR A 61 -8.97 -8.32 -0.23
N ILE A 62 -8.75 -7.87 1.01
CA ILE A 62 -7.52 -7.15 1.41
C ILE A 62 -6.30 -8.08 1.33
N LYS A 63 -6.42 -9.34 1.76
CA LYS A 63 -5.34 -10.34 1.63
C LYS A 63 -5.00 -10.61 0.17
N GLU A 64 -5.97 -10.61 -0.74
CA GLU A 64 -5.74 -10.76 -2.17
C GLU A 64 -5.05 -9.52 -2.76
N LEU A 65 -5.45 -8.31 -2.34
CA LEU A 65 -4.81 -7.06 -2.75
C LEU A 65 -3.32 -6.98 -2.38
N GLY A 66 -2.94 -7.51 -1.21
CA GLY A 66 -1.53 -7.57 -0.78
C GLY A 66 -0.70 -8.67 -1.47
N ARG A 67 -1.32 -9.56 -2.25
CA ARG A 67 -0.65 -10.62 -3.02
C ARG A 67 -0.48 -10.29 -4.50
N MET A 68 -1.11 -9.21 -4.98
CA MET A 68 -0.98 -8.67 -6.33
C MET A 68 0.30 -7.86 -6.48
#